data_AF-A0A429X8Q7-F1
#
_entry.id   AF-A0A429X8Q7-F1
#
_cell.length_a   1.000
_cell.length_b   1.000
_cell.length_c   1.000
_cell.angle_alpha   90.00
_cell.angle_beta   90.00
_cell.angle_gamma   90.00
#
_symmetry.space_group_name_H-M   'P 1'
#
loop_
_entity.id
_entity.type
_entity.pdbx_description
1 polymer ?
#
loop_
_entity_poly.entity_id
_entity_poly.type
_entity_poly.pdbx_seq_one_letter_code
_entity_poly.pdbx_strand_id
1 'polypeptide(L)'
;MSEASINKKTKFFYWISIVILIVGIASWLPYLVFNIQVGTGILTLILSPIGFYFGYLAENRSVALANLLMIFSFIPVVIYIYFSKGYIPM
;
A
#
# COMPACT_ATOMS: atom_id res chain seq x y z
N MET A 1 -22.71 22.07 10.00
CA MET A 1 -22.40 20.64 10.24
C MET A 1 -21.67 20.56 11.59
N SER A 2 -22.13 19.75 12.55
CA SER A 2 -21.55 19.74 13.92
C SER A 2 -20.10 19.27 13.92
N GLU A 3 -19.21 19.92 14.68
CA GLU A 3 -17.77 19.56 14.81
C GLU A 3 -17.56 18.08 15.18
N ALA A 4 -18.46 17.50 15.99
CA ALA A 4 -18.41 16.08 16.35
C ALA A 4 -18.56 15.14 15.14
N SER A 5 -19.34 15.56 14.13
CA SER A 5 -19.54 14.77 12.91
C SER A 5 -18.31 14.79 12.00
N ILE A 6 -17.54 15.87 12.01
CA ILE A 6 -16.29 16.02 11.25
C ILE A 6 -15.25 15.07 11.83
N ASN A 7 -15.04 15.10 13.16
CA ASN A 7 -14.07 14.25 13.84
C ASN A 7 -14.32 12.75 13.63
N LYS A 8 -15.59 12.31 13.64
CA LYS A 8 -15.96 10.91 13.39
C LYS A 8 -15.63 10.47 11.95
N LYS A 9 -15.87 11.34 10.95
CA LYS A 9 -15.54 11.05 9.54
C LYS A 9 -14.03 10.97 9.32
N THR A 10 -13.27 11.92 9.88
CA THR A 10 -11.80 11.94 9.79
C THR A 10 -11.19 10.66 10.38
N LYS A 11 -11.66 10.22 11.55
CA LYS A 11 -11.23 8.94 12.16
C LYS A 11 -11.58 7.73 11.31
N PHE A 12 -12.76 7.72 10.68
CA PHE A 12 -13.17 6.63 9.80
C PHE A 12 -12.25 6.52 8.58
N PHE A 13 -11.97 7.63 7.90
CA PHE A 13 -11.05 7.64 6.75
C PHE A 13 -9.62 7.26 7.14
N TYR A 14 -9.16 7.68 8.32
CA TYR A 14 -7.86 7.28 8.86
C TYR A 14 -7.74 5.75 8.98
N TRP A 15 -8.73 5.11 9.59
CA TRP A 15 -8.72 3.65 9.76
C TRP A 15 -8.82 2.91 8.43
N ILE A 16 -9.63 3.38 7.48
CA ILE A 16 -9.69 2.81 6.12
C ILE A 16 -8.32 2.92 5.44
N SER A 17 -7.69 4.10 5.51
CA SER A 17 -6.37 4.33 4.91
C SER A 17 -5.29 3.41 5.49
N ILE A 18 -5.35 3.13 6.80
CA ILE A 18 -4.47 2.16 7.47
C ILE A 18 -4.75 0.73 7.00
N VAL A 19 -6.02 0.31 6.96
CA VAL A 19 -6.37 -1.04 6.50
C VAL A 19 -5.89 -1.27 5.07
N ILE A 20 -6.08 -0.28 4.20
CA ILE A 20 -5.59 -0.32 2.82
C ILE A 20 -4.07 -0.44 2.77
N LEU A 21 -3.34 0.32 3.60
CA LEU A 21 -1.89 0.22 3.69
C LEU A 21 -1.44 -1.18 4.12
N ILE A 22 -2.08 -1.76 5.14
CA ILE A 22 -1.78 -3.12 5.62
C ILE A 22 -2.06 -4.15 4.52
N VAL A 23 -3.17 -4.03 3.80
CA VAL A 23 -3.51 -4.93 2.68
C VAL A 23 -2.49 -4.77 1.54
N GLY A 24 -2.04 -3.54 1.25
CA GLY A 24 -1.01 -3.27 0.25
C GLY A 24 0.37 -3.82 0.63
N ILE A 25 0.70 -3.90 1.92
CA ILE A 25 1.90 -4.59 2.41
C ILE A 25 1.73 -6.11 2.30
N ALA A 26 0.57 -6.62 2.74
CA ALA A 26 0.28 -8.04 2.75
C ALA A 26 0.17 -8.64 1.34
N SER A 27 -0.24 -7.86 0.33
CA SER A 27 -0.31 -8.30 -1.07
C SER A 27 1.06 -8.68 -1.65
N TRP A 28 2.16 -8.26 -1.03
CA TRP A 28 3.50 -8.72 -1.39
C TRP A 28 3.85 -10.11 -0.85
N LEU A 29 3.16 -10.60 0.19
CA LEU A 29 3.46 -11.93 0.77
C LEU A 29 3.32 -13.07 -0.25
N PRO A 30 2.24 -13.18 -1.06
CA PRO A 30 2.15 -14.15 -2.15
C PRO A 30 3.34 -14.11 -3.11
N TYR A 31 3.81 -12.88 -3.41
CA TYR A 31 4.84 -12.63 -4.40
C TYR A 31 6.25 -12.97 -3.86
N LEU A 32 6.56 -12.57 -2.62
CA LEU A 32 7.86 -12.75 -1.96
C LEU A 32 8.06 -14.15 -1.36
N VAL A 33 7.02 -14.71 -0.71
CA VAL A 33 7.14 -15.97 0.05
C VAL A 33 6.83 -17.17 -0.85
N PHE A 34 5.77 -17.07 -1.66
CA PHE A 34 5.25 -18.20 -2.42
C PHE A 34 5.63 -18.16 -3.90
N ASN A 35 6.38 -17.13 -4.35
CA ASN A 35 6.75 -16.91 -5.75
C ASN A 35 5.56 -16.87 -6.72
N ILE A 36 4.36 -16.57 -6.21
CA ILE A 36 3.13 -16.50 -6.99
C ILE A 36 3.15 -15.17 -7.74
N GLN A 37 3.55 -15.21 -9.01
CA GLN A 37 3.64 -14.02 -9.87
C GLN A 37 2.27 -13.45 -10.31
N VAL A 38 1.18 -14.05 -9.83
CA VAL A 38 -0.18 -13.61 -10.09
C VAL A 38 -0.33 -12.17 -9.58
N GLY A 39 -1.13 -11.35 -10.28
CA GLY A 39 -1.28 -9.89 -10.18
C GLY A 39 -1.59 -9.26 -8.80
N THR A 40 -1.32 -9.95 -7.71
CA THR A 40 -1.27 -9.47 -6.33
C THR A 40 -0.46 -8.18 -6.16
N GLY A 41 0.67 -8.02 -6.86
CA GLY A 41 1.43 -6.75 -6.87
C GLY A 41 0.69 -5.58 -7.55
N ILE A 42 -0.21 -5.86 -8.50
CA ILE A 42 -1.05 -4.84 -9.15
C ILE A 42 -2.10 -4.30 -8.16
N LEU A 43 -2.53 -5.11 -7.19
CA LEU A 43 -3.45 -4.64 -6.14
C LEU A 43 -2.82 -3.48 -5.37
N THR A 44 -1.52 -3.50 -5.10
CA THR A 44 -0.82 -2.40 -4.43
C THR A 44 -0.88 -1.13 -5.27
N LEU A 45 -0.73 -1.22 -6.59
CA LEU A 45 -0.83 -0.06 -7.49
C LEU A 45 -2.24 0.56 -7.53
N ILE A 46 -3.29 -0.22 -7.26
CA ILE A 46 -4.68 0.27 -7.23
C ILE A 46 -5.07 0.74 -5.83
N LEU A 47 -4.77 -0.07 -4.82
CA LEU A 47 -5.14 0.17 -3.43
C LEU A 47 -4.38 1.35 -2.83
N SER A 48 -3.10 1.51 -3.12
CA SER A 48 -2.28 2.58 -2.55
C SER A 48 -2.75 4.00 -2.93
N PRO A 49 -3.13 4.31 -4.18
CA PRO A 49 -3.80 5.58 -4.51
C PRO A 49 -5.10 5.82 -3.72
N ILE A 50 -5.91 4.78 -3.53
CA ILE A 50 -7.16 4.86 -2.76
C ILE A 50 -6.83 5.15 -1.28
N GLY A 51 -5.84 4.46 -0.72
CA GLY A 51 -5.36 4.68 0.64
C GLY A 51 -4.76 6.07 0.82
N PHE A 52 -4.03 6.59 -0.17
CA PHE A 52 -3.54 7.97 -0.19
C PHE A 52 -4.69 8.97 -0.14
N TYR A 53 -5.71 8.78 -0.98
CA TYR A 53 -6.88 9.66 -1.02
C TYR A 53 -7.62 9.67 0.33
N PHE A 54 -7.85 8.51 0.95
CA PHE A 54 -8.46 8.46 2.28
C PHE A 54 -7.57 9.03 3.38
N GLY A 55 -6.25 8.87 3.30
CA GLY A 55 -5.31 9.48 4.24
C GLY A 55 -5.32 11.01 4.13
N TYR A 56 -5.46 11.54 2.92
CA TYR A 56 -5.62 12.96 2.65
C TYR A 56 -6.95 13.50 3.21
N LEU A 57 -8.07 12.79 2.97
CA LEU A 57 -9.38 13.12 3.55
C LEU A 57 -9.40 13.00 5.09
N ALA A 58 -8.52 12.20 5.66
CA ALA A 58 -8.32 12.08 7.11
C ALA A 58 -7.41 13.17 7.69
N GLU A 59 -6.97 14.14 6.86
CA GLU A 59 -6.03 15.21 7.23
C GLU A 59 -4.70 14.67 7.81
N ASN A 60 -4.37 13.40 7.55
CA ASN A 60 -3.18 12.74 8.07
C ASN A 60 -2.15 12.55 6.95
N ARG A 61 -1.25 13.53 6.83
CA ARG A 61 -0.19 13.54 5.81
C ARG A 61 0.72 12.31 5.91
N SER A 62 0.99 11.82 7.11
CA SER A 62 1.88 10.67 7.32
C SER A 62 1.29 9.38 6.74
N VAL A 63 0.00 9.10 7.00
CA VAL A 63 -0.65 7.90 6.46
C VAL A 63 -0.91 8.02 4.95
N ALA A 64 -1.23 9.24 4.48
CA ALA A 64 -1.31 9.50 3.05
C ALA A 64 0.03 9.21 2.35
N LEU A 65 1.13 9.81 2.85
CA LEU A 65 2.48 9.58 2.30
C LEU A 65 2.91 8.12 2.41
N ALA A 66 2.59 7.41 3.49
CA ALA A 66 2.88 5.99 3.61
C ALA A 66 2.19 5.17 2.50
N ASN A 67 0.92 5.46 2.21
CA ASN A 67 0.22 4.84 1.08
C ASN A 67 0.84 5.21 -0.27
N LEU A 68 1.26 6.47 -0.46
CA LEU A 68 1.93 6.89 -1.69
C LEU A 68 3.28 6.18 -1.89
N LEU A 69 4.09 6.09 -0.83
CA LEU A 69 5.37 5.37 -0.83
C LEU A 69 5.17 3.87 -1.12
N MET A 70 4.05 3.32 -0.68
CA MET A 70 3.71 1.92 -0.93
C MET A 70 3.56 1.61 -2.42
N ILE A 71 3.23 2.60 -3.27
CA ILE A 71 3.25 2.43 -4.74
C ILE A 71 4.67 2.08 -5.20
N PHE A 72 5.68 2.80 -4.71
CA PHE A 72 7.09 2.61 -5.10
C PHE A 72 7.74 1.37 -4.48
N SER A 73 7.05 0.68 -3.57
CA SER A 73 7.53 -0.57 -2.97
C SER A 73 7.75 -1.69 -3.99
N PHE A 74 7.21 -1.56 -5.21
CA PHE A 74 7.49 -2.51 -6.29
C PHE A 74 8.97 -2.55 -6.67
N ILE A 75 9.68 -1.43 -6.55
CA ILE A 75 11.10 -1.31 -6.94
C ILE A 75 11.97 -2.30 -6.15
N PRO A 76 12.02 -2.23 -4.80
CA PRO A 76 12.83 -3.18 -4.03
C PRO A 76 12.37 -4.63 -4.20
N VAL A 77 11.07 -4.88 -4.37
CA VAL A 77 10.55 -6.24 -4.55
C VAL A 77 10.98 -6.84 -5.89
N VAL A 78 10.90 -6.09 -7.00
CA VAL A 78 11.36 -6.55 -8.31
C VAL A 78 12.87 -6.77 -8.30
N ILE A 79 13.63 -5.87 -7.68
CA ILE A 79 15.08 -6.03 -7.52
C ILE A 79 15.40 -7.33 -6.78
N TYR A 80 14.74 -7.59 -5.64
CA TYR A 80 14.94 -8.83 -4.87
C TYR A 80 14.66 -10.08 -5.70
N ILE A 81 13.59 -10.07 -6.50
CA ILE A 81 13.25 -11.21 -7.36
C ILE A 81 14.26 -11.39 -8.49
N TYR A 82 14.68 -10.29 -9.11
CA TYR A 82 15.68 -10.33 -10.17
C TYR A 82 16.99 -10.97 -9.69
N PHE A 83 17.45 -10.60 -8.49
CA PHE A 83 18.64 -11.18 -7.87
C PHE A 83 18.43 -12.62 -7.39
N SER A 84 17.27 -12.94 -6.78
CA SER A 84 17.02 -14.29 -6.25
C SER A 84 16.72 -15.35 -7.31
N LYS A 85 16.15 -14.97 -8.46
CA LYS A 85 15.84 -15.91 -9.56
C LYS A 85 16.96 -16.10 -10.58
N GLY A 86 18.13 -15.49 -10.36
CA GLY A 86 19.31 -15.77 -11.19
C GLY A 86 19.17 -15.36 -12.65
N TYR A 87 18.49 -14.24 -12.94
CA TYR A 87 18.55 -13.64 -14.29
C TYR A 87 19.94 -13.04 -14.60
N ILE A 88 20.81 -12.96 -13.59
CA ILE A 88 22.25 -12.80 -13.76
C ILE A 88 22.82 -14.22 -13.81
N PRO A 89 23.31 -14.72 -14.96
CA PRO A 89 24.15 -15.91 -14.94
C PRO A 89 25.36 -15.59 -14.05
N MET A 90 25.54 -16.35 -12.96
CA MET A 90 26.81 -16.37 -12.25
C MET A 90 27.91 -16.85 -13.19
#